data_AF-A0A4P6G2K1-F1
#
_entry.id   AF-A0A4P6G2K1-F1
#
_cell.length_a   1.000
_cell.length_b   1.000
_cell.length_c   1.000
_cell.angle_alpha   90.00
_cell.angle_beta   90.00
_cell.angle_gamma   90.00
#
_symmetry.space_group_name_H-M   'P 1'
#
loop_
_entity.id
_entity.type
_entity.pdbx_description
1 polymer ?
#
loop_
_entity_poly.entity_id
_entity_poly.type
_entity_poly.pdbx_seq_one_letter_code
_entity_poly.pdbx_strand_id
1 'polypeptide(L)'
;MNLLYICEPGIKLWEQPAHTSAPGFTTISILNKSISDIWATWQELAKTLIIDWPTAVKWRTIGHSLEQHKVQELLLRKEICKDLTSNDIIKKNENTKIYSYARHINPGDALLNPNELTQYRNTLLLLIKSAPNLDEIWKKLSIADKGVTSDNIFSFLCSQRETVIGRLIENDIYSAAQIICSIKYSSNIETLLNNMNFQKISASEIPKAIKNL
;
A
#
# COMPACT_ATOMS: atom_id res chain seq x y z
N MET A 1 -9.72 7.70 22.76
CA MET A 1 -8.65 6.95 22.08
C MET A 1 -7.91 7.96 21.22
N ASN A 2 -6.60 8.14 21.41
CA ASN A 2 -5.88 9.18 20.67
C ASN A 2 -5.56 8.67 19.28
N LEU A 3 -6.21 9.24 18.28
CA LEU A 3 -5.97 8.98 16.87
C LEU A 3 -4.74 9.80 16.46
N LEU A 4 -3.63 9.14 16.11
CA LEU A 4 -2.35 9.80 15.88
C LEU A 4 -1.87 9.56 14.45
N TYR A 5 -1.28 10.58 13.84
CA TYR A 5 -0.58 10.44 12.57
C TYR A 5 0.74 11.21 12.53
N ILE A 6 1.64 10.76 11.67
CA ILE A 6 2.91 11.41 11.36
C ILE A 6 2.94 11.70 9.86
N CYS A 7 3.49 12.84 9.46
CA CYS A 7 3.72 13.19 8.07
C CYS A 7 5.22 13.48 7.90
N GLU A 8 5.91 12.66 7.11
CA GLU A 8 7.35 12.75 6.89
C GLU A 8 7.66 13.01 5.41
N PRO A 9 8.66 13.85 5.10
CA PRO A 9 9.12 14.03 3.73
C PRO A 9 9.81 12.76 3.22
N GLY A 10 9.67 12.48 1.92
CA GLY A 10 10.24 11.31 1.27
C GLY A 10 9.38 10.05 1.39
N ILE A 11 9.96 8.92 0.96
CA ILE A 11 9.31 7.61 0.97
C ILE A 11 9.96 6.78 2.07
N LYS A 12 9.23 6.59 3.18
CA LYS A 12 9.71 5.94 4.40
C LYS A 12 8.86 4.72 4.74
N LEU A 13 9.41 3.54 4.49
CA LEU A 13 8.76 2.29 4.85
C LEU A 13 9.22 1.88 6.24
N TRP A 14 8.31 1.82 7.20
CA TRP A 14 8.67 1.66 8.62
C TRP A 14 9.31 0.31 8.94
N GLU A 15 9.04 -0.70 8.13
CA GLU A 15 9.66 -2.02 8.24
C GLU A 15 11.09 -2.08 7.68
N GLN A 16 11.58 -0.99 7.07
CA GLN A 16 12.88 -0.95 6.39
C GLN A 16 13.79 0.12 6.99
N PRO A 17 15.08 -0.20 7.24
CA PRO A 17 16.03 0.80 7.72
C PRO A 17 16.40 1.82 6.63
N ALA A 18 16.36 1.40 5.36
CA ALA A 18 16.68 2.25 4.21
C ALA A 18 15.44 3.04 3.76
N HIS A 19 15.62 4.33 3.48
CA HIS A 19 14.58 5.21 2.94
C HIS A 19 15.09 5.95 1.71
N THR A 20 14.18 6.28 0.81
CA THR A 20 14.49 7.09 -0.37
C THR A 20 14.23 8.55 -0.04
N SER A 21 15.29 9.36 -0.04
CA SER A 21 15.17 10.81 0.05
C SER A 21 14.53 11.34 -1.24
N ALA A 22 13.21 11.55 -1.18
CA ALA A 22 12.39 11.86 -2.33
C ALA A 22 11.54 13.12 -2.03
N PRO A 23 12.12 14.33 -2.11
CA PRO A 23 11.49 15.56 -1.61
C PRO A 23 10.17 15.93 -2.31
N GLY A 24 9.91 15.39 -3.51
CA GLY A 24 8.62 15.56 -4.21
C GLY A 24 7.48 14.68 -3.67
N PHE A 25 7.77 13.82 -2.70
CA PHE A 25 6.86 12.84 -2.13
C PHE A 25 6.85 12.92 -0.60
N THR A 26 5.81 12.37 -0.01
CA THR A 26 5.65 12.27 1.44
C THR A 26 5.12 10.89 1.82
N THR A 27 5.41 10.51 3.06
CA THR A 27 4.80 9.37 3.73
C THR A 27 4.02 9.87 4.94
N ILE A 28 2.72 9.57 4.95
CA ILE A 28 1.83 9.81 6.08
C ILE A 28 1.55 8.47 6.75
N SER A 29 1.88 8.33 8.03
CA SER A 29 1.67 7.11 8.80
C SER A 29 0.64 7.36 9.89
N ILE A 30 -0.44 6.59 9.88
CA ILE A 30 -1.50 6.58 10.90
C ILE A 30 -1.21 5.42 11.86
N LEU A 31 -1.30 5.65 13.16
CA LEU A 31 -0.99 4.67 14.19
C LEU A 31 -2.23 4.22 14.97
N ASN A 32 -2.30 2.93 15.28
CA ASN A 32 -3.31 2.40 16.18
C ASN A 32 -2.88 1.11 16.89
N LYS A 33 -3.66 0.68 17.89
CA LYS A 33 -3.41 -0.52 18.69
C LYS A 33 -3.54 -1.81 17.88
N SER A 34 -4.54 -1.86 17.01
CA SER A 34 -4.91 -3.08 16.28
C SER A 34 -5.10 -2.84 14.79
N ILE A 35 -4.95 -3.92 14.00
CA ILE A 35 -5.22 -3.90 12.56
C ILE A 35 -6.69 -3.62 12.26
N SER A 36 -7.60 -4.06 13.14
CA SER A 36 -9.04 -3.81 13.00
C SER A 36 -9.34 -2.32 13.05
N ASP A 37 -8.74 -1.59 14.01
CA ASP A 37 -8.98 -0.15 14.16
C ASP A 37 -8.33 0.65 13.02
N ILE A 38 -7.13 0.22 12.58
CA ILE A 38 -6.48 0.77 11.39
C ILE A 38 -7.33 0.53 10.14
N TRP A 39 -7.92 -0.66 10.00
CA TRP A 39 -8.73 -1.00 8.83
C TRP A 39 -9.99 -0.16 8.76
N ALA A 40 -10.71 0.01 9.89
CA ALA A 40 -11.86 0.90 9.95
C ALA A 40 -11.49 2.34 9.54
N THR A 41 -10.37 2.85 10.07
CA THR A 41 -9.82 4.17 9.69
C THR A 41 -9.52 4.24 8.20
N TRP A 42 -8.85 3.23 7.65
CA TRP A 42 -8.51 3.16 6.23
C TRP A 42 -9.77 3.18 5.36
N GLN A 43 -10.81 2.43 5.74
CA GLN A 43 -12.07 2.40 4.99
C GLN A 43 -12.76 3.77 4.96
N GLU A 44 -12.78 4.50 6.09
CA GLU A 44 -13.33 5.85 6.14
C GLU A 44 -12.52 6.84 5.28
N LEU A 45 -11.19 6.76 5.37
CA LEU A 45 -10.32 7.60 4.55
C LEU A 45 -10.47 7.28 3.06
N ALA A 46 -10.48 6.00 2.70
CA ALA A 46 -10.61 5.52 1.32
C ALA A 46 -11.93 5.97 0.67
N LYS A 47 -13.04 5.99 1.43
CA LYS A 47 -14.33 6.56 0.97
C LYS A 47 -14.24 8.03 0.62
N THR A 48 -13.36 8.78 1.27
CA THR A 48 -13.16 10.20 0.97
C THR A 48 -12.18 10.38 -0.19
N LEU A 49 -11.10 9.60 -0.20
CA LEU A 49 -10.08 9.64 -1.26
C LEU A 49 -10.64 9.19 -2.62
N ILE A 50 -11.65 8.31 -2.67
CA ILE A 50 -12.23 7.87 -3.95
C ILE A 50 -12.83 9.02 -4.78
N ILE A 51 -13.18 10.15 -4.14
CA ILE A 51 -13.69 11.35 -4.83
C ILE A 51 -12.63 11.89 -5.81
N ASP A 52 -11.37 11.94 -5.37
CA ASP A 52 -10.24 12.43 -6.16
C ASP A 52 -9.52 11.30 -6.92
N TRP A 53 -9.58 10.07 -6.41
CA TRP A 53 -8.94 8.87 -6.95
C TRP A 53 -9.97 7.75 -7.15
N PRO A 54 -10.80 7.82 -8.21
CA PRO A 54 -11.96 6.96 -8.37
C PRO A 54 -11.63 5.49 -8.61
N THR A 55 -10.39 5.18 -9.03
CA THR A 55 -9.99 3.79 -9.30
C THR A 55 -9.04 3.29 -8.22
N ALA A 56 -9.29 2.10 -7.70
CA ALA A 56 -8.38 1.42 -6.80
C ALA A 56 -7.88 0.08 -7.38
N VAL A 57 -6.60 -0.18 -7.18
CA VAL A 57 -5.92 -1.38 -7.67
C VAL A 57 -5.13 -1.98 -6.53
N LYS A 58 -5.28 -3.29 -6.30
CA LYS A 58 -4.37 -4.07 -5.45
C LYS A 58 -3.32 -4.70 -6.35
N TRP A 59 -2.06 -4.38 -6.11
CA TRP A 59 -0.94 -5.12 -6.69
C TRP A 59 -0.32 -6.03 -5.63
N ARG A 60 0.00 -7.27 -6.00
CA ARG A 60 0.68 -8.20 -5.11
C ARG A 60 1.65 -9.13 -5.85
N THR A 61 2.80 -9.35 -5.25
CA THR A 61 3.77 -10.39 -5.64
C THR A 61 3.73 -11.58 -4.69
N ILE A 62 4.12 -12.76 -5.16
CA ILE A 62 4.32 -13.94 -4.31
C ILE A 62 5.68 -13.91 -3.58
N GLY A 63 6.59 -13.02 -3.99
CA GLY A 63 7.87 -12.76 -3.30
C GLY A 63 9.00 -13.74 -3.60
N HIS A 64 8.72 -14.88 -4.25
CA HIS A 64 9.71 -15.93 -4.53
C HIS A 64 9.40 -16.68 -5.83
N SER A 65 10.42 -17.32 -6.41
CA SER A 65 10.25 -18.13 -7.64
C SER A 65 9.74 -19.52 -7.30
N LEU A 66 8.84 -20.04 -8.14
CA LEU A 66 8.32 -21.41 -8.05
C LEU A 66 8.72 -22.29 -9.25
N GLU A 67 9.73 -21.87 -10.02
CA GLU A 67 10.11 -22.55 -11.28
C GLU A 67 10.41 -24.05 -11.11
N GLN A 68 10.95 -24.45 -9.95
CA GLN A 68 11.26 -25.84 -9.65
C GLN A 68 10.09 -26.63 -9.07
N HIS A 69 8.96 -25.97 -8.78
CA HIS A 69 7.81 -26.54 -8.06
C HIS A 69 6.52 -26.44 -8.87
N LYS A 70 6.48 -27.09 -10.04
CA LYS A 70 5.34 -27.01 -11.00
C LYS A 70 3.96 -27.25 -10.37
N VAL A 71 3.85 -28.21 -9.44
CA VAL A 71 2.57 -28.50 -8.76
C VAL A 71 2.15 -27.33 -7.86
N GLN A 72 3.09 -26.77 -7.08
CA GLN A 72 2.82 -25.60 -6.25
C GLN A 72 2.49 -24.37 -7.10
N GLU A 73 3.20 -24.18 -8.22
CA GLU A 73 2.92 -23.12 -9.19
C GLU A 73 1.48 -23.21 -9.75
N LEU A 74 1.04 -24.41 -10.13
CA LEU A 74 -0.32 -24.64 -10.63
C LEU A 74 -1.39 -24.41 -9.54
N LEU A 75 -1.16 -24.90 -8.32
CA LEU A 75 -2.08 -24.71 -7.20
C LEU A 75 -2.21 -23.24 -6.82
N LEU A 76 -1.10 -22.54 -6.68
CA LEU A 76 -1.07 -21.12 -6.35
C LEU A 76 -1.75 -20.28 -7.43
N ARG A 77 -1.46 -20.55 -8.71
CA ARG A 77 -2.12 -19.86 -9.81
C ARG A 77 -3.62 -20.10 -9.79
N LYS A 78 -4.06 -21.33 -9.56
CA LYS A 78 -5.48 -21.67 -9.43
C LYS A 78 -6.13 -20.93 -8.26
N GLU A 79 -5.43 -20.81 -7.13
CA GLU A 79 -5.91 -20.09 -5.96
C GLU A 79 -6.05 -18.59 -6.25
N ILE A 80 -5.01 -17.94 -6.77
CA ILE A 80 -5.07 -16.51 -7.10
C ILE A 80 -6.17 -16.22 -8.12
N CYS A 81 -6.30 -17.04 -9.18
CA CYS A 81 -7.30 -16.83 -10.21
C CYS A 81 -8.76 -16.95 -9.72
N LYS A 82 -9.03 -17.51 -8.53
CA LYS A 82 -10.40 -17.52 -7.98
C LYS A 82 -10.90 -16.12 -7.67
N ASP A 83 -9.99 -15.21 -7.31
CA ASP A 83 -10.31 -13.86 -6.85
C ASP A 83 -10.03 -12.80 -7.92
N LEU A 84 -9.78 -13.22 -9.17
CA LEU A 84 -9.52 -12.35 -10.32
C LEU A 84 -10.70 -12.39 -11.30
N THR A 85 -11.01 -11.23 -11.85
CA THR A 85 -11.98 -11.05 -12.94
C THR A 85 -11.28 -11.02 -14.30
N SER A 86 -12.06 -11.00 -15.38
CA SER A 86 -11.54 -10.91 -16.75
C SER A 86 -10.71 -9.66 -17.04
N ASN A 87 -10.89 -8.61 -16.23
CA ASN A 87 -10.20 -7.33 -16.39
C ASN A 87 -8.96 -7.20 -15.50
N ASP A 88 -8.67 -8.23 -14.71
CA ASP A 88 -7.49 -8.29 -13.86
C ASP A 88 -6.36 -9.06 -14.53
N ILE A 89 -5.14 -8.91 -14.03
CA ILE A 89 -3.96 -9.54 -14.63
C ILE A 89 -3.18 -10.34 -13.60
N ILE A 90 -2.69 -11.49 -14.04
CA ILE A 90 -1.70 -12.31 -13.35
C ILE A 90 -0.62 -12.69 -14.37
N LYS A 91 0.63 -12.37 -14.06
CA LYS A 91 1.75 -12.59 -14.97
C LYS A 91 2.97 -13.07 -14.21
N LYS A 92 3.79 -13.87 -14.89
CA LYS A 92 5.10 -14.31 -14.42
C LYS A 92 6.14 -13.37 -15.00
N ASN A 93 6.97 -12.78 -14.14
CA ASN A 93 8.08 -11.95 -14.59
C ASN A 93 9.16 -12.84 -15.23
N GLU A 94 9.56 -12.50 -16.45
CA GLU A 94 10.50 -13.33 -17.23
C GLU A 94 11.89 -13.39 -16.61
N ASN A 95 12.32 -12.35 -15.90
CA ASN A 95 13.64 -12.25 -15.29
C ASN A 95 13.69 -12.91 -13.92
N THR A 96 12.70 -12.63 -13.07
CA THR A 96 12.68 -13.13 -11.68
C THR A 96 12.01 -14.50 -11.56
N LYS A 97 11.21 -14.88 -12.55
CA LYS A 97 10.33 -16.07 -12.55
C LYS A 97 9.27 -16.05 -11.43
N ILE A 98 9.01 -14.88 -10.85
CA ILE A 98 8.03 -14.67 -9.78
C ILE A 98 6.69 -14.28 -10.40
N TYR A 99 5.59 -14.77 -9.81
CA TYR A 99 4.25 -14.30 -10.16
C TYR A 99 3.88 -13.05 -9.37
N SER A 100 3.25 -12.12 -10.07
CA SER A 100 2.53 -11.03 -9.44
C SER A 100 1.24 -10.76 -10.20
N TYR A 101 0.30 -10.13 -9.53
CA TYR A 101 -1.00 -9.79 -10.08
C TYR A 101 -1.37 -8.36 -9.74
N ALA A 102 -2.17 -7.75 -10.60
CA ALA A 102 -2.85 -6.49 -10.35
C ALA A 102 -4.34 -6.72 -10.56
N ARG A 103 -5.15 -6.37 -9.57
CA ARG A 103 -6.60 -6.48 -9.65
C ARG A 103 -7.26 -5.17 -9.29
N HIS A 104 -8.36 -4.85 -9.97
CA HIS A 104 -9.23 -3.77 -9.54
C HIS A 104 -9.88 -4.15 -8.20
N ILE A 105 -10.00 -3.16 -7.33
CA ILE A 105 -10.73 -3.31 -6.07
C ILE A 105 -11.62 -2.09 -5.89
N ASN A 106 -12.71 -2.25 -5.15
CA ASN A 106 -13.44 -1.09 -4.66
C ASN A 106 -12.73 -0.61 -3.38
N PRO A 107 -12.29 0.65 -3.30
CA PRO A 107 -11.51 1.12 -2.14
C PRO A 107 -12.31 1.15 -0.84
N GLY A 108 -13.64 1.09 -0.89
CA GLY A 108 -14.52 0.96 0.27
C GLY A 108 -14.97 -0.47 0.57
N ASP A 109 -14.43 -1.49 -0.10
CA ASP A 109 -14.92 -2.87 -0.01
C ASP A 109 -14.61 -3.51 1.35
N ALA A 110 -15.65 -4.01 2.02
CA ALA A 110 -15.53 -4.81 3.23
C ALA A 110 -15.07 -6.26 2.95
N LEU A 111 -15.10 -6.71 1.68
CA LEU A 111 -14.63 -8.04 1.27
C LEU A 111 -13.10 -8.14 1.24
N LEU A 112 -12.37 -7.02 1.31
CA LEU A 112 -10.93 -7.07 1.46
C LEU A 112 -10.58 -7.53 2.87
N ASN A 113 -10.01 -8.73 2.96
CA ASN A 113 -9.46 -9.22 4.20
C ASN A 113 -8.20 -8.39 4.57
N PRO A 114 -8.19 -7.66 5.71
CA PRO A 114 -7.02 -6.87 6.10
C PRO A 114 -5.76 -7.74 6.24
N ASN A 115 -5.89 -9.03 6.56
CA ASN A 115 -4.76 -9.97 6.65
C ASN A 115 -4.06 -10.20 5.30
N GLU A 116 -4.74 -9.96 4.17
CA GLU A 116 -4.10 -10.01 2.86
C GLU A 116 -3.24 -8.77 2.57
N LEU A 117 -3.53 -7.67 3.26
CA LEU A 117 -2.89 -6.37 3.11
C LEU A 117 -1.73 -6.17 4.10
N THR A 118 -1.75 -6.89 5.23
CA THR A 118 -0.63 -6.95 6.19
C THR A 118 0.59 -7.70 5.64
N GLN A 119 0.49 -8.31 4.46
CA GLN A 119 1.65 -8.74 3.68
C GLN A 119 2.34 -7.54 2.99
N TYR A 120 2.67 -6.51 3.76
CA TYR A 120 3.14 -5.19 3.31
C TYR A 120 4.42 -5.23 2.48
N ARG A 121 5.25 -6.27 2.65
CA ARG A 121 6.45 -6.47 1.82
C ARG A 121 6.12 -6.85 0.38
N ASN A 122 4.91 -7.35 0.13
CA ASN A 122 4.53 -7.93 -1.14
C ASN A 122 3.26 -7.31 -1.73
N THR A 123 2.60 -6.41 -1.01
CA THR A 123 1.27 -5.88 -1.36
C THR A 123 1.27 -4.37 -1.33
N LEU A 124 0.67 -3.77 -2.36
CA LEU A 124 0.41 -2.33 -2.45
C LEU A 124 -1.06 -2.10 -2.81
N LEU A 125 -1.70 -1.15 -2.14
CA LEU A 125 -2.95 -0.56 -2.59
C LEU A 125 -2.65 0.72 -3.37
N LEU A 126 -3.22 0.88 -4.54
CA LEU A 126 -3.04 2.03 -5.40
C LEU A 126 -4.39 2.71 -5.57
N LEU A 127 -4.46 4.01 -5.29
CA LEU A 127 -5.59 4.87 -5.63
C LEU A 127 -5.16 5.78 -6.78
N ILE A 128 -5.88 5.74 -7.90
CA ILE A 128 -5.47 6.29 -9.20
C ILE A 128 -6.58 7.20 -9.73
N LYS A 129 -6.17 8.37 -10.23
CA LYS A 129 -7.09 9.41 -10.75
C LYS A 129 -7.78 9.02 -12.06
N SER A 130 -7.01 8.45 -12.99
CA SER A 130 -7.47 8.06 -14.31
C SER A 130 -7.60 6.54 -14.43
N ALA A 131 -8.37 6.10 -15.43
CA ALA A 131 -8.49 4.67 -15.76
C ALA A 131 -7.08 4.05 -15.94
N PRO A 132 -6.69 3.09 -15.09
CA PRO A 132 -5.35 2.55 -15.09
C PRO A 132 -5.17 1.55 -16.22
N ASN A 133 -4.02 1.60 -16.89
CA ASN A 133 -3.54 0.46 -17.66
C ASN A 133 -2.88 -0.53 -16.69
N LEU A 134 -3.58 -1.61 -16.32
CA LEU A 134 -3.06 -2.60 -15.38
C LEU A 134 -1.74 -3.22 -15.87
N ASP A 135 -1.59 -3.45 -17.18
CA ASP A 135 -0.35 -4.00 -17.73
C ASP A 135 0.85 -3.09 -17.50
N GLU A 136 0.65 -1.78 -17.63
CA GLU A 136 1.68 -0.80 -17.34
C GLU A 136 2.01 -0.75 -15.84
N ILE A 137 0.98 -0.77 -14.99
CA ILE A 137 1.15 -0.83 -13.53
C ILE A 137 1.95 -2.06 -13.14
N TRP A 138 1.55 -3.23 -13.64
CA TRP A 138 2.22 -4.48 -13.34
C TRP A 138 3.66 -4.47 -13.83
N LYS A 139 3.93 -4.03 -15.06
CA LYS A 139 5.29 -3.97 -15.61
C LYS A 139 6.22 -3.07 -14.77
N LYS A 140 5.69 -1.98 -14.22
CA LYS A 140 6.46 -1.05 -13.37
C LYS A 140 6.67 -1.61 -11.97
N LEU A 141 5.65 -2.24 -11.40
CA LEU A 141 5.72 -2.81 -10.04
C LEU A 141 6.43 -4.17 -9.98
N SER A 142 6.48 -4.93 -11.07
CA SER A 142 7.15 -6.24 -11.11
C SER A 142 8.66 -6.16 -10.89
N ILE A 143 9.25 -4.96 -10.99
CA ILE A 143 10.63 -4.71 -10.56
C ILE A 143 10.80 -5.00 -9.06
N ALA A 144 9.73 -4.83 -8.28
CA ALA A 144 9.64 -5.11 -6.86
C ALA A 144 9.15 -6.54 -6.53
N ASP A 145 9.19 -7.48 -7.48
CA ASP A 145 8.63 -8.83 -7.27
C ASP A 145 9.29 -9.60 -6.12
N LYS A 146 10.54 -9.27 -5.75
CA LYS A 146 11.25 -9.88 -4.61
C LYS A 146 10.93 -9.22 -3.26
N GLY A 147 10.13 -8.17 -3.27
CA GLY A 147 9.80 -7.36 -2.11
C GLY A 147 9.77 -5.88 -2.47
N VAL A 148 8.74 -5.19 -1.99
CA VAL A 148 8.54 -3.76 -2.09
C VAL A 148 9.63 -3.03 -1.32
N THR A 149 10.30 -2.07 -1.97
CA THR A 149 11.26 -1.16 -1.34
C THR A 149 10.86 0.28 -1.58
N SER A 150 11.41 1.19 -0.77
CA SER A 150 11.24 2.64 -0.95
C SER A 150 11.67 3.10 -2.36
N ASP A 151 12.76 2.55 -2.89
CA ASP A 151 13.26 2.88 -4.23
C ASP A 151 12.33 2.41 -5.35
N ASN A 152 11.73 1.22 -5.22
CA ASN A 152 10.76 0.75 -6.21
C ASN A 152 9.47 1.57 -6.18
N ILE A 153 8.99 1.95 -4.98
CA ILE A 153 7.85 2.86 -4.83
C ILE A 153 8.19 4.22 -5.45
N PHE A 154 9.38 4.76 -5.20
CA PHE A 154 9.84 6.01 -5.79
C PHE A 154 9.85 5.97 -7.32
N SER A 155 10.45 4.93 -7.90
CA SER A 155 10.49 4.72 -9.35
C SER A 155 9.07 4.66 -9.96
N PHE A 156 8.17 3.90 -9.31
CA PHE A 156 6.78 3.81 -9.72
C PHE A 156 6.09 5.19 -9.68
N LEU A 157 6.13 5.88 -8.54
CA LEU A 157 5.49 7.17 -8.35
C LEU A 157 6.09 8.29 -9.21
N CYS A 158 7.36 8.23 -9.57
CA CYS A 158 7.95 9.16 -10.54
C CYS A 158 7.24 9.11 -11.90
N SER A 159 6.78 7.91 -12.29
CA SER A 159 6.09 7.68 -13.55
C SER A 159 4.56 7.71 -13.44
N GLN A 160 4.03 7.60 -12.22
CA GLN A 160 2.60 7.58 -11.88
C GLN A 160 2.32 8.62 -10.78
N ARG A 161 2.74 9.88 -11.01
CA ARG A 161 2.77 10.95 -9.99
C ARG A 161 1.43 11.28 -9.36
N GLU A 162 0.34 10.89 -10.02
CA GLU A 162 -1.01 11.13 -9.54
C GLU A 162 -1.55 10.00 -8.68
N THR A 163 -0.78 8.94 -8.46
CA THR A 163 -1.18 7.81 -7.63
C THR A 163 -0.92 8.09 -6.15
N VAL A 164 -1.85 7.63 -5.30
CA VAL A 164 -1.68 7.50 -3.85
C VAL A 164 -1.51 6.02 -3.54
N ILE A 165 -0.49 5.68 -2.74
CA ILE A 165 -0.23 4.31 -2.33
C ILE A 165 -0.66 4.12 -0.89
N GLY A 166 -1.46 3.09 -0.62
CA GLY A 166 -1.84 2.61 0.70
C GLY A 166 -1.10 1.33 1.07
N ARG A 167 -0.69 1.22 2.34
CA ARG A 167 -0.08 0.03 2.92
C ARG A 167 -0.59 -0.16 4.34
N LEU A 168 -0.81 -1.41 4.75
CA LEU A 168 -1.18 -1.74 6.13
C LEU A 168 -0.07 -2.58 6.76
N ILE A 169 0.41 -2.15 7.91
CA ILE A 169 1.48 -2.79 8.66
C ILE A 169 0.87 -3.28 9.97
N GLU A 170 1.10 -4.55 10.27
CA GLU A 170 0.78 -5.15 11.55
C GLU A 170 2.08 -5.58 12.22
N ASN A 171 2.24 -5.21 13.48
CA ASN A 171 3.35 -5.56 14.35
C ASN A 171 2.77 -6.02 15.70
N ASP A 172 3.58 -6.68 16.52
CA ASP A 172 3.16 -7.23 17.81
C ASP A 172 2.69 -6.15 18.81
N ILE A 173 3.15 -4.91 18.63
CA ILE A 173 2.93 -3.81 19.59
C ILE A 173 1.99 -2.73 19.02
N TYR A 174 1.87 -2.62 17.70
CA TYR A 174 1.05 -1.60 17.05
C TYR A 174 0.70 -2.01 15.62
N SER A 175 -0.30 -1.36 15.07
CA SER A 175 -0.60 -1.39 13.63
C SER A 175 -0.49 0.00 13.04
N ALA A 176 -0.18 0.08 11.75
CA ALA A 176 -0.09 1.33 11.03
C ALA A 176 -0.70 1.25 9.62
N ALA A 177 -1.32 2.35 9.19
CA ALA A 177 -1.60 2.57 7.77
C ALA A 177 -0.63 3.61 7.23
N GLN A 178 0.08 3.29 6.15
CA GLN A 178 0.93 4.23 5.45
C GLN A 178 0.27 4.68 4.15
N ILE A 179 0.27 6.00 3.95
CA ILE A 179 -0.16 6.66 2.72
C ILE A 179 1.05 7.35 2.11
N ILE A 180 1.41 6.97 0.89
CA ILE A 180 2.58 7.51 0.19
C ILE A 180 2.10 8.19 -1.08
N CYS A 181 2.41 9.47 -1.24
CA CYS A 181 1.90 10.26 -2.35
C CYS A 181 2.81 11.44 -2.69
N SER A 182 2.51 12.14 -3.79
CA SER A 182 3.15 13.41 -4.11
C SER A 182 2.85 14.45 -3.03
N ILE A 183 3.84 15.29 -2.70
CA ILE A 183 3.68 16.40 -1.74
C ILE A 183 2.52 17.33 -2.11
N LYS A 184 2.15 17.43 -3.40
CA LYS A 184 0.99 18.23 -3.85
C LYS A 184 -0.34 17.80 -3.23
N TYR A 185 -0.43 16.56 -2.74
CA TYR A 185 -1.63 15.97 -2.15
C TYR A 185 -1.56 15.87 -0.63
N SER A 186 -0.39 16.10 -0.02
CA SER A 186 -0.20 15.85 1.41
C SER A 186 -1.10 16.74 2.25
N SER A 187 -1.17 18.04 1.93
CA SER A 187 -1.99 19.00 2.69
C SER A 187 -3.46 18.62 2.69
N ASN A 188 -4.00 18.16 1.56
CA ASN A 188 -5.40 17.72 1.49
C ASN A 188 -5.63 16.50 2.38
N ILE A 189 -4.74 15.50 2.32
CA ILE A 189 -4.84 14.29 3.15
C ILE A 189 -4.70 14.64 4.64
N GLU A 190 -3.78 15.53 5.00
CA GLU A 190 -3.62 16.01 6.38
C GLU A 190 -4.88 16.75 6.87
N THR A 191 -5.50 17.58 6.04
CA THR A 191 -6.80 18.21 6.36
C THR A 191 -7.89 17.17 6.59
N LEU A 192 -7.97 16.12 5.77
CA LEU A 192 -8.92 15.02 5.98
C LEU A 192 -8.70 14.33 7.32
N LEU A 193 -7.45 14.01 7.67
CA LEU A 193 -7.11 13.38 8.95
C LEU A 193 -7.45 14.29 10.14
N ASN A 194 -7.15 15.59 10.05
CA ASN A 194 -7.50 16.55 11.09
C ASN A 194 -9.03 16.65 11.28
N ASN A 195 -9.81 16.61 10.21
CA ASN A 195 -11.28 16.59 10.27
C ASN A 195 -11.82 15.30 10.89
N MET A 196 -11.07 14.20 10.79
CA MET A 196 -11.35 12.92 11.48
C MET A 196 -10.81 12.91 12.93
N ASN A 197 -10.42 14.06 13.48
CA ASN A 197 -9.86 14.25 14.82
C ASN A 197 -8.53 13.51 15.07
N PHE A 198 -7.76 13.24 14.02
CA PHE A 198 -6.38 12.76 14.20
C PHE A 198 -5.47 13.91 14.63
N GLN A 199 -4.65 13.67 15.63
CA GLN A 199 -3.60 14.58 16.07
C GLN A 199 -2.29 14.26 15.34
N LYS A 200 -1.71 15.28 14.71
CA LYS A 200 -0.36 15.18 14.15
C LYS A 200 0.67 15.15 15.26
N ILE A 201 1.62 14.22 15.19
CA ILE A 201 2.78 14.16 16.08
C ILE A 201 4.08 14.22 15.28
N SER A 202 5.16 14.60 15.94
CA SER A 202 6.51 14.58 15.36
C SER A 202 7.11 13.17 15.37
N ALA A 203 8.08 12.91 14.50
CA ALA A 203 8.78 11.63 14.45
C ALA A 203 9.47 11.28 15.79
N SER A 204 9.93 12.29 16.55
CA SER A 204 10.52 12.11 17.88
C SER A 204 9.53 11.60 18.93
N GLU A 205 8.23 11.80 18.71
CA GLU A 205 7.18 11.38 19.66
C GLU A 205 6.70 9.95 19.42
N ILE A 206 7.07 9.33 18.30
CA ILE A 206 6.62 7.97 17.91
C ILE A 206 6.83 6.94 19.03
N PRO A 207 8.01 6.82 19.67
CA PRO A 207 8.21 5.82 20.70
C PRO A 207 7.30 6.01 21.91
N LYS A 208 6.97 7.26 22.26
CA LYS A 208 6.05 7.59 23.34
C LYS A 208 4.60 7.33 22.93
N ALA A 209 4.24 7.68 21.69
CA ALA A 209 2.93 7.42 21.14
C ALA A 209 2.61 5.91 21.14
N ILE A 210 3.51 5.07 20.61
CA ILE A 210 3.32 3.61 20.57
C ILE A 210 3.16 3.01 21.97
N LYS A 211 3.89 3.49 22.98
CA LYS A 211 3.73 3.03 24.37
C LYS A 211 2.38 3.38 24.99
N ASN A 212 1.71 4.41 24.49
CA ASN A 212 0.42 4.90 24.97
C ASN A 212 -0.76 4.45 24.09
N LEU A 213 -0.48 3.68 23.04
CA LEU A 213 -1.47 2.85 22.34
C LEU A 213 -1.83 1.66 23.23
#